data_AF-A0A533B4B5-F1
#
_entry.id   AF-A0A533B4B5-F1
#
_cell.length_a   1.000
_cell.length_b   1.000
_cell.length_c   1.000
_cell.angle_alpha   90.00
_cell.angle_beta   90.00
_cell.angle_gamma   90.00
#
_symmetry.space_group_name_H-M   'P 1'
#
loop_
_entity.id
_entity.type
_entity.pdbx_description
1 polymer ?
#
loop_
_entity_poly.entity_id
_entity_poly.type
_entity_poly.pdbx_seq_one_letter_code
_entity_poly.pdbx_strand_id
1 'polypeptide(L)'
;MNPDTANAAYLLLNEFIRELATPRYVFDLSTRWEALSPSPEKVIAAFRHMALASLILNLYRLHETRSHFLVPFLYTESELKTLGLISVEEFIGADRWKDFEILRHQYAGHATAKKAEGNIGGHILPPKLLGKAIRRTGLSDPAAFLNRIDKQLLPPVERVRNELGERFPAAKDFIKSYALAVEGELEK
;
A
#
# COMPACT_ATOMS: atom_id res chain seq x y z
N MET A 1 23.01 3.94 14.64
CA MET A 1 21.86 3.61 13.78
C MET A 1 22.39 2.90 12.55
N ASN A 2 21.81 1.77 12.13
CA ASN A 2 22.31 1.01 10.99
C ASN A 2 21.94 1.75 9.68
N PRO A 3 22.91 2.18 8.84
CA PRO A 3 22.64 2.80 7.54
C PRO A 3 21.71 1.98 6.64
N ASP A 4 21.75 0.65 6.76
CA ASP A 4 20.91 -0.26 5.98
C ASP A 4 19.42 -0.08 6.31
N THR A 5 19.08 0.25 7.55
CA THR A 5 17.68 0.46 7.97
C THR A 5 17.11 1.74 7.35
N ALA A 6 17.89 2.82 7.29
CA ALA A 6 17.49 4.06 6.64
C ALA A 6 17.33 3.87 5.12
N ASN A 7 18.27 3.16 4.48
CA ASN A 7 18.20 2.84 3.05
C ASN A 7 16.97 1.99 2.71
N ALA A 8 16.70 0.94 3.48
CA ALA A 8 15.53 0.08 3.30
C ALA A 8 14.21 0.83 3.51
N ALA A 9 14.11 1.61 4.59
CA ALA A 9 12.91 2.42 4.84
C ALA A 9 12.69 3.46 3.75
N TYR A 10 13.74 4.14 3.29
CA TYR A 10 13.66 5.13 2.23
C TYR A 10 13.20 4.49 0.90
N LEU A 11 13.74 3.31 0.54
CA LEU A 11 13.29 2.54 -0.62
C LEU A 11 11.80 2.20 -0.52
N LEU A 12 11.37 1.61 0.60
CA LEU A 12 9.98 1.20 0.81
C LEU A 12 9.02 2.39 0.75
N LEU A 13 9.37 3.53 1.34
CA LEU A 13 8.55 4.73 1.26
C LEU A 13 8.40 5.24 -0.18
N ASN A 14 9.45 5.17 -1.01
CA ASN A 14 9.34 5.51 -2.44
C ASN A 14 8.48 4.50 -3.21
N GLU A 15 8.55 3.22 -2.88
CA GLU A 15 7.62 2.22 -3.43
C GLU A 15 6.17 2.54 -3.05
N PHE A 16 5.88 2.82 -1.79
CA PHE A 16 4.52 3.12 -1.34
C PHE A 16 3.92 4.35 -2.00
N ILE A 17 4.70 5.41 -2.24
CA ILE A 17 4.21 6.60 -2.97
C ILE A 17 3.67 6.18 -4.34
N ARG A 18 4.42 5.35 -5.09
CA ARG A 18 4.02 4.88 -6.42
C ARG A 18 2.88 3.87 -6.35
N GLU A 19 2.99 2.87 -5.49
CA GLU A 19 2.09 1.73 -5.43
C GLU A 19 0.73 2.08 -4.82
N LEU A 20 0.66 3.08 -3.92
CA LEU A 20 -0.60 3.56 -3.37
C LEU A 20 -1.30 4.57 -4.30
N ALA A 21 -0.54 5.30 -5.13
CA ALA A 21 -1.10 6.22 -6.13
C ALA A 21 -1.59 5.50 -7.39
N THR A 22 -0.89 4.45 -7.83
CA THR A 22 -1.18 3.72 -9.08
C THR A 22 -2.64 3.25 -9.22
N PRO A 23 -3.27 2.68 -8.18
CA PRO A 23 -4.65 2.22 -8.27
C PRO A 23 -5.64 3.30 -8.75
N ARG A 24 -5.46 4.58 -8.37
CA ARG A 24 -6.30 5.68 -8.88
C ARG A 24 -6.31 5.72 -10.41
N TYR A 25 -5.13 5.72 -11.01
CA TYR A 25 -4.98 5.77 -12.45
C TYR A 25 -5.59 4.55 -13.13
N VAL A 26 -5.44 3.35 -12.56
CA VAL A 26 -6.05 2.13 -13.09
C VAL A 26 -7.58 2.20 -13.04
N PHE A 27 -8.16 2.67 -11.92
CA PHE A 27 -9.60 2.83 -11.80
C PHE A 27 -10.16 3.89 -12.76
N ASP A 28 -9.48 5.02 -12.92
CA ASP A 28 -9.90 6.08 -13.84
C ASP A 28 -9.82 5.62 -15.31
N LEU A 29 -8.71 4.99 -15.70
CA LEU A 29 -8.52 4.46 -17.07
C LEU A 29 -9.52 3.37 -17.39
N SER A 30 -9.71 2.42 -16.47
CA SER A 30 -10.67 1.31 -16.66
C SER A 30 -12.11 1.80 -16.76
N THR A 31 -12.48 2.85 -16.02
CA THR A 31 -13.81 3.49 -16.10
C THR A 31 -14.00 4.23 -17.42
N ARG A 32 -12.98 4.94 -17.91
CA ARG A 32 -13.04 5.55 -19.25
C ARG A 32 -13.14 4.50 -20.34
N TRP A 33 -12.42 3.40 -20.20
CA TRP A 33 -12.47 2.30 -21.18
C TRP A 33 -13.86 1.66 -21.24
N GLU A 34 -14.50 1.43 -20.09
CA GLU A 34 -15.88 0.94 -19.98
C GLU A 34 -16.87 1.85 -20.71
N ALA A 35 -16.66 3.18 -20.64
CA ALA A 35 -17.52 4.16 -21.30
C ALA A 35 -17.30 4.26 -22.83
N LEU A 36 -16.08 3.96 -23.32
CA LEU A 36 -15.70 4.16 -24.72
C LEU A 36 -15.91 2.92 -25.61
N SER A 37 -16.01 1.73 -25.04
CA SER A 37 -16.17 0.49 -25.79
C SER A 37 -16.91 -0.55 -24.96
N PRO A 38 -17.75 -1.43 -25.55
CA PRO A 38 -18.16 -2.68 -24.92
C PRO A 38 -16.96 -3.63 -24.87
N SER A 39 -15.95 -3.26 -24.09
CA SER A 39 -14.82 -4.11 -23.76
C SER A 39 -15.33 -5.38 -23.10
N PRO A 40 -14.62 -6.52 -23.21
CA PRO A 40 -15.00 -7.68 -22.44
C PRO A 40 -14.90 -7.30 -20.96
N GLU A 41 -16.03 -7.27 -20.27
CA GLU A 41 -16.19 -6.96 -18.83
C GLU A 41 -15.08 -7.61 -17.98
N LYS A 42 -14.67 -8.84 -18.38
CA LYS A 42 -13.60 -9.63 -17.78
C LYS A 42 -12.24 -8.90 -17.73
N VAL A 43 -11.88 -8.14 -18.75
CA VAL A 43 -10.58 -7.44 -18.82
C VAL A 43 -10.55 -6.26 -17.87
N ILE A 44 -11.62 -5.45 -17.88
CA ILE A 44 -11.79 -4.31 -16.96
C ILE A 44 -11.83 -4.79 -15.51
N ALA A 45 -12.58 -5.84 -15.23
CA ALA A 45 -12.64 -6.47 -13.92
C ALA A 45 -11.27 -6.98 -13.47
N ALA A 46 -10.48 -7.59 -14.37
CA ALA A 46 -9.14 -8.07 -14.05
C ALA A 46 -8.19 -6.92 -13.65
N PHE A 47 -8.16 -5.82 -14.39
CA PHE A 47 -7.33 -4.65 -14.04
C PHE A 47 -7.72 -4.04 -12.69
N ARG A 48 -9.02 -3.84 -12.45
CA ARG A 48 -9.52 -3.34 -11.17
C ARG A 48 -9.17 -4.28 -10.01
N HIS A 49 -9.25 -5.60 -10.24
CA HIS A 49 -8.87 -6.60 -9.25
C HIS A 49 -7.37 -6.56 -8.93
N MET A 50 -6.50 -6.49 -9.94
CA MET A 50 -5.04 -6.37 -9.74
C MET A 50 -4.67 -5.11 -8.97
N ALA A 51 -5.29 -3.96 -9.31
CA ALA A 51 -5.08 -2.71 -8.60
C ALA A 51 -5.53 -2.78 -7.15
N LEU A 52 -6.69 -3.39 -6.88
CA LEU A 52 -7.20 -3.58 -5.52
C LEU A 52 -6.31 -4.52 -4.69
N ALA A 53 -5.85 -5.63 -5.29
CA ALA A 53 -4.94 -6.57 -4.65
C ALA A 53 -3.63 -5.88 -4.27
N SER A 54 -3.00 -5.17 -5.21
CA SER A 54 -1.79 -4.40 -4.97
C SER A 54 -1.98 -3.37 -3.86
N LEU A 55 -3.11 -2.65 -3.86
CA LEU A 55 -3.42 -1.67 -2.84
C LEU A 55 -3.47 -2.28 -1.44
N ILE A 56 -4.18 -3.39 -1.27
CA ILE A 56 -4.33 -4.08 0.02
C ILE A 56 -2.97 -4.56 0.53
N LEU A 57 -2.16 -5.16 -0.33
CA LEU A 57 -0.84 -5.64 0.04
C LEU A 57 0.08 -4.49 0.46
N ASN A 58 0.07 -3.38 -0.27
CA ASN A 58 0.96 -2.26 0.01
C ASN A 58 0.54 -1.40 1.20
N LEU A 59 -0.75 -1.32 1.51
CA LEU A 59 -1.21 -0.78 2.79
C LEU A 59 -0.71 -1.61 3.98
N TYR A 60 -0.73 -2.94 3.86
CA TYR A 60 -0.19 -3.81 4.92
C TYR A 60 1.34 -3.71 5.02
N ARG A 61 2.07 -3.66 3.89
CA ARG A 61 3.53 -3.42 3.89
C ARG A 61 3.89 -2.05 4.48
N LEU A 62 3.05 -1.03 4.29
CA LEU A 62 3.24 0.27 4.94
C LEU A 62 3.04 0.16 6.46
N HIS A 63 2.06 -0.63 6.92
CA HIS A 63 1.91 -0.95 8.34
C HIS A 63 3.18 -1.61 8.91
N GLU A 64 3.68 -2.65 8.24
CA GLU A 64 4.90 -3.35 8.66
C GLU A 64 6.12 -2.42 8.65
N THR A 65 6.29 -1.61 7.60
CA THR A 65 7.37 -0.62 7.51
C THR A 65 7.32 0.36 8.68
N ARG A 66 6.13 0.87 8.99
CA ARG A 66 5.95 1.78 10.12
C ARG A 66 6.31 1.10 11.44
N SER A 67 5.76 -0.07 11.71
CA SER A 67 5.88 -0.78 12.99
C SER A 67 7.24 -1.43 13.23
N HIS A 68 7.94 -1.84 12.17
CA HIS A 68 9.18 -2.61 12.27
C HIS A 68 10.43 -1.86 11.81
N PHE A 69 10.29 -0.78 11.01
CA PHE A 69 11.43 0.00 10.54
C PHE A 69 11.41 1.43 11.09
N LEU A 70 10.31 2.15 10.86
CA LEU A 70 10.26 3.58 11.22
C LEU A 70 10.26 3.78 12.74
N VAL A 71 9.27 3.23 13.44
CA VAL A 71 9.07 3.48 14.87
C VAL A 71 10.21 2.93 15.75
N PRO A 72 10.73 1.70 15.52
CA PRO A 72 11.77 1.17 16.39
C PRO A 72 13.15 1.80 16.19
N PHE A 73 13.43 2.39 15.01
CA PHE A 73 14.79 2.72 14.62
C PHE A 73 15.01 4.15 14.12
N LEU A 74 14.02 4.79 13.48
CA LEU A 74 14.23 6.02 12.71
C LEU A 74 13.43 7.23 13.24
N TYR A 75 12.26 6.98 13.81
CA TYR A 75 11.34 7.98 14.32
C TYR A 75 10.65 7.49 15.58
N THR A 76 10.29 8.40 16.47
CA THR A 76 9.28 8.14 17.50
C THR A 76 7.87 8.17 16.92
N GLU A 77 6.92 7.54 17.62
CA GLU A 77 5.48 7.66 17.33
C GLU A 77 5.02 9.12 17.22
N SER A 78 5.53 10.00 18.09
CA SER A 78 5.17 11.41 18.10
C SER A 78 5.69 12.15 16.87
N GLU A 79 6.91 11.88 16.42
CA GLU A 79 7.46 12.50 15.20
C GLU A 79 6.66 12.12 13.97
N LEU A 80 6.29 10.84 13.82
CA LEU A 80 5.46 10.40 12.70
C LEU A 80 4.08 11.08 12.72
N LYS A 81 3.47 11.23 13.90
CA LYS A 81 2.21 11.98 14.04
C LYS A 81 2.36 13.45 13.68
N THR A 82 3.46 14.11 14.05
CA THR A 82 3.75 15.49 13.65
C THR A 82 3.90 15.63 12.14
N LEU A 83 4.50 14.63 11.48
CA LEU A 83 4.57 14.56 10.01
C LEU A 83 3.22 14.16 9.36
N GLY A 84 2.22 13.83 10.18
CA GLY A 84 0.87 13.45 9.79
C GLY A 84 0.70 11.98 9.41
N LEU A 85 1.73 11.13 9.60
CA LEU A 85 1.66 9.71 9.27
C LEU A 85 1.06 8.94 10.46
N ILE A 86 -0.27 8.82 10.42
CA ILE A 86 -1.04 7.95 11.32
C ILE A 86 -0.73 6.46 11.07
N SER A 87 -1.12 5.58 11.98
CA SER A 87 -1.01 4.14 11.71
C SER A 87 -2.01 3.73 10.62
N VAL A 88 -1.66 2.71 9.84
CA VAL A 88 -2.60 2.16 8.84
C VAL A 88 -3.85 1.58 9.52
N GLU A 89 -3.71 1.08 10.75
CA GLU A 89 -4.84 0.64 11.58
C GLU A 89 -5.81 1.78 11.87
N GLU A 90 -5.29 2.96 12.24
CA GLU A 90 -6.09 4.17 12.46
C GLU A 90 -6.73 4.65 11.15
N PHE A 91 -5.98 4.61 10.05
CA PHE A 91 -6.49 4.94 8.72
C PHE A 91 -7.65 4.01 8.28
N ILE A 92 -7.51 2.70 8.46
CA ILE A 92 -8.56 1.73 8.13
C ILE A 92 -9.74 1.84 9.12
N GLY A 93 -9.45 2.13 10.37
CA GLY A 93 -10.35 2.09 11.53
C GLY A 93 -10.02 0.88 12.41
N ALA A 94 -9.77 1.13 13.71
CA ALA A 94 -9.34 0.10 14.65
C ALA A 94 -10.32 -1.08 14.77
N ASP A 95 -11.63 -0.81 14.67
CA ASP A 95 -12.70 -1.83 14.69
C ASP A 95 -12.83 -2.62 13.37
N ARG A 96 -12.09 -2.22 12.34
CA ARG A 96 -12.09 -2.78 10.98
C ARG A 96 -10.77 -3.44 10.61
N TRP A 97 -9.73 -3.30 11.44
CA TRP A 97 -8.41 -3.83 11.16
C TRP A 97 -8.43 -5.34 10.89
N LYS A 98 -9.13 -6.11 11.73
CA LYS A 98 -9.28 -7.56 11.54
C LYS A 98 -9.93 -7.93 10.20
N ASP A 99 -10.89 -7.13 9.73
CA ASP A 99 -11.48 -7.34 8.41
C ASP A 99 -10.49 -7.03 7.29
N PHE A 100 -9.63 -6.02 7.47
CA PHE A 100 -8.56 -5.71 6.53
C PHE A 100 -7.49 -6.80 6.48
N GLU A 101 -7.09 -7.36 7.63
CA GLU A 101 -6.19 -8.51 7.69
C GLU A 101 -6.76 -9.70 6.91
N ILE A 102 -8.07 -9.99 7.06
CA ILE A 102 -8.76 -11.03 6.29
C ILE A 102 -8.58 -10.80 4.77
N LEU A 103 -8.73 -9.56 4.29
CA LEU A 103 -8.49 -9.22 2.89
C LEU A 103 -7.03 -9.47 2.50
N ARG A 104 -6.07 -8.96 3.27
CA ARG A 104 -4.64 -9.19 3.00
C ARG A 104 -4.33 -10.68 2.89
N HIS A 105 -4.85 -11.51 3.78
CA HIS A 105 -4.63 -12.97 3.72
C HIS A 105 -5.23 -13.61 2.47
N GLN A 106 -6.42 -13.15 2.03
CA GLN A 106 -7.03 -13.62 0.79
C GLN A 106 -6.19 -13.29 -0.46
N TYR A 107 -5.60 -12.10 -0.50
CA TYR A 107 -4.82 -11.62 -1.65
C TYR A 107 -3.33 -12.02 -1.61
N ALA A 108 -2.77 -12.28 -0.42
CA ALA A 108 -1.41 -12.79 -0.24
C ALA A 108 -1.33 -14.33 -0.21
N GLY A 109 -2.47 -15.01 -0.05
CA GLY A 109 -2.54 -16.43 0.25
C GLY A 109 -2.11 -17.34 -0.91
N HIS A 110 -1.45 -18.45 -0.57
CA HIS A 110 -1.17 -19.54 -1.51
C HIS A 110 -2.40 -20.45 -1.64
N ALA A 111 -2.77 -20.81 -2.89
CA ALA A 111 -3.95 -21.65 -3.18
C ALA A 111 -3.91 -23.07 -2.56
N THR A 112 -2.77 -23.51 -2.04
CA THR A 112 -2.50 -24.91 -1.63
C THR A 112 -1.81 -25.07 -0.29
N ALA A 113 -1.63 -24.02 0.52
CA ALA A 113 -0.93 -24.13 1.80
C ALA A 113 -1.71 -25.03 2.79
N LYS A 114 -1.16 -26.22 3.07
CA LYS A 114 -1.73 -27.24 3.97
C LYS A 114 -1.22 -27.17 5.42
N LYS A 115 -0.40 -26.19 5.79
CA LYS A 115 0.12 -26.04 7.15
C LYS A 115 -0.22 -24.68 7.74
N ALA A 116 -1.26 -24.68 8.56
CA ALA A 116 -1.49 -23.67 9.57
C ALA A 116 -0.72 -24.07 10.84
N GLU A 117 0.57 -23.75 10.89
CA GLU A 117 1.33 -23.69 12.15
C GLU A 117 1.76 -22.23 12.32
N GLY A 118 1.13 -21.53 13.27
CA GLY A 118 1.31 -20.10 13.52
C GLY A 118 0.34 -19.20 12.76
N ASN A 119 -0.86 -19.00 13.33
CA ASN A 119 -1.90 -18.02 12.94
C ASN A 119 -2.02 -17.61 11.45
N ILE A 120 -2.75 -18.47 10.75
CA ILE A 120 -3.70 -18.21 9.65
C ILE A 120 -3.10 -17.67 8.33
N GLY A 121 -2.45 -18.55 7.57
CA GLY A 121 -2.32 -18.42 6.12
C GLY A 121 -3.03 -19.57 5.39
N GLY A 122 -3.74 -19.27 4.29
CA GLY A 122 -3.86 -20.20 3.16
C GLY A 122 -5.23 -20.76 2.76
N HIS A 123 -6.35 -20.39 3.37
CA HIS A 123 -7.67 -20.85 2.87
C HIS A 123 -8.36 -19.76 2.04
N ILE A 124 -8.80 -20.12 0.83
CA ILE A 124 -9.75 -19.30 0.06
C ILE A 124 -10.97 -19.10 0.95
N LEU A 125 -11.24 -17.84 1.31
CA LEU A 125 -12.30 -17.50 2.21
C LEU A 125 -13.66 -17.72 1.57
N PRO A 126 -14.71 -18.04 2.36
CA PRO A 126 -16.07 -18.03 1.86
C PRO A 126 -16.41 -16.67 1.23
N PRO A 127 -17.04 -16.60 0.04
CA PRO A 127 -17.37 -15.34 -0.62
C PRO A 127 -18.16 -14.36 0.25
N LYS A 128 -19.03 -14.88 1.14
CA LYS A 128 -19.79 -14.07 2.11
C LYS A 128 -18.88 -13.34 3.11
N LEU A 129 -17.82 -13.99 3.56
CA LEU A 129 -16.84 -13.40 4.48
C LEU A 129 -16.01 -12.34 3.77
N LEU A 130 -15.53 -12.64 2.56
CA LEU A 130 -14.80 -11.70 1.72
C LEU A 130 -15.63 -10.45 1.42
N GLY A 131 -16.87 -10.61 0.97
CA GLY A 131 -17.77 -9.49 0.70
C GLY A 131 -18.10 -8.66 1.95
N LYS A 132 -18.21 -9.28 3.12
CA LYS A 132 -18.37 -8.56 4.40
C LYS A 132 -17.14 -7.72 4.72
N ALA A 133 -15.95 -8.30 4.58
CA ALA A 133 -14.69 -7.62 4.84
C ALA A 133 -14.48 -6.42 3.91
N ILE A 134 -14.71 -6.57 2.60
CA ILE A 134 -14.63 -5.49 1.61
C ILE A 134 -15.54 -4.31 1.99
N ARG A 135 -16.78 -4.58 2.42
CA ARG A 135 -17.70 -3.52 2.84
C ARG A 135 -17.26 -2.83 4.13
N ARG A 136 -16.82 -3.60 5.13
CA ARG A 136 -16.42 -3.06 6.44
C ARG A 136 -15.17 -2.19 6.36
N THR A 137 -14.23 -2.51 5.48
CA THR A 137 -13.02 -1.71 5.27
C THR A 137 -13.26 -0.48 4.38
N GLY A 138 -14.43 -0.37 3.74
CA GLY A 138 -14.76 0.71 2.81
C GLY A 138 -14.25 0.49 1.38
N LEU A 139 -13.63 -0.66 1.10
CA LEU A 139 -13.14 -1.01 -0.24
C LEU A 139 -14.26 -1.36 -1.23
N SER A 140 -15.51 -1.46 -0.77
CA SER A 140 -16.68 -1.58 -1.65
C SER A 140 -16.97 -0.31 -2.47
N ASP A 141 -16.42 0.84 -2.05
CA ASP A 141 -16.40 2.08 -2.83
C ASP A 141 -14.93 2.48 -3.09
N PRO A 142 -14.32 1.93 -4.16
CA PRO A 142 -12.92 2.20 -4.47
C PRO A 142 -12.65 3.68 -4.69
N ALA A 143 -13.58 4.43 -5.28
CA ALA A 143 -13.38 5.84 -5.59
C ALA A 143 -13.25 6.69 -4.30
N ALA A 144 -14.14 6.46 -3.34
CA ALA A 144 -14.08 7.12 -2.03
C ALA A 144 -12.84 6.67 -1.24
N PHE A 145 -12.50 5.38 -1.28
CA PHE A 145 -11.33 4.86 -0.57
C PHE A 145 -10.01 5.41 -1.11
N LEU A 146 -9.85 5.46 -2.44
CA LEU A 146 -8.69 6.05 -3.10
C LEU A 146 -8.58 7.55 -2.82
N ASN A 147 -9.71 8.26 -2.74
CA ASN A 147 -9.71 9.67 -2.36
C ASN A 147 -9.22 9.90 -0.92
N ARG A 148 -9.45 8.94 -0.03
CA ARG A 148 -8.87 8.99 1.32
C ARG A 148 -7.37 8.73 1.30
N ILE A 149 -6.89 7.79 0.48
CA ILE A 149 -5.45 7.54 0.31
C ILE A 149 -4.75 8.82 -0.16
N ASP A 150 -5.26 9.45 -1.22
CA ASP A 150 -4.69 10.66 -1.82
C ASP A 150 -4.63 11.82 -0.83
N LYS A 151 -5.64 11.94 0.06
CA LYS A 151 -5.74 13.06 1.00
C LYS A 151 -5.06 12.82 2.34
N GLN A 152 -5.09 11.59 2.84
CA GLN A 152 -4.78 11.27 4.23
C GLN A 152 -3.53 10.41 4.38
N LEU A 153 -3.08 9.69 3.34
CA LEU A 153 -2.00 8.72 3.47
C LEU A 153 -0.79 9.05 2.61
N LEU A 154 -0.99 9.37 1.32
CA LEU A 154 0.12 9.70 0.41
C LEU A 154 0.93 10.93 0.87
N PRO A 155 0.31 12.09 1.18
CA PRO A 155 1.08 13.28 1.53
C PRO A 155 1.94 13.09 2.81
N PRO A 156 1.45 12.45 3.89
CA PRO A 156 2.32 12.10 5.01
C PRO A 156 3.46 11.14 4.66
N VAL A 157 3.23 10.12 3.83
CA VAL A 157 4.28 9.19 3.40
C VAL A 157 5.37 9.95 2.64
N GLU A 158 5.01 10.86 1.74
CA GLU A 158 5.95 11.73 1.03
C GLU A 158 6.76 12.62 1.98
N ARG A 159 6.10 13.23 2.98
CA ARG A 159 6.78 14.06 3.98
C ARG A 159 7.77 13.25 4.81
N VAL A 160 7.39 12.07 5.29
CA VAL A 160 8.28 11.18 6.04
C VAL A 160 9.46 10.74 5.18
N ARG A 161 9.23 10.41 3.91
CA ARG A 161 10.30 10.10 2.96
C ARG A 161 11.26 11.28 2.80
N ASN A 162 10.75 12.49 2.57
CA ASN A 162 11.58 13.68 2.39
C ASN A 162 12.41 13.97 3.65
N GLU A 163 11.77 13.98 4.82
CA GLU A 163 12.44 14.15 6.12
C GLU A 163 13.53 13.09 6.34
N LEU A 164 13.26 11.83 6.01
CA LEU A 164 14.24 10.75 6.14
C LEU A 164 15.44 11.00 5.24
N GLY A 165 15.19 11.46 4.01
CA GLY A 165 16.25 11.81 3.07
C GLY A 165 17.10 13.00 3.52
N GLU A 166 16.53 13.99 4.21
CA GLU A 166 17.31 15.09 4.80
C GLU A 166 18.16 14.61 5.98
N ARG A 167 17.62 13.72 6.82
CA ARG A 167 18.36 13.13 7.95
C ARG A 167 19.45 12.17 7.49
N PHE A 168 19.24 11.46 6.39
CA PHE A 168 20.14 10.44 5.85
C PHE A 168 20.36 10.62 4.35
N PRO A 169 21.19 11.59 3.92
CA PRO A 169 21.40 11.88 2.50
C PRO A 169 21.87 10.67 1.66
N ALA A 170 22.67 9.77 2.24
CA ALA A 170 23.14 8.56 1.57
C ALA A 170 21.99 7.63 1.12
N ALA A 171 20.83 7.68 1.77
CA ALA A 171 19.66 6.91 1.37
C ALA A 171 19.06 7.42 0.04
N LYS A 172 19.21 8.71 -0.26
CA LYS A 172 18.81 9.30 -1.56
C LYS A 172 19.65 8.72 -2.70
N ASP A 173 20.95 8.58 -2.49
CA ASP A 173 21.87 8.06 -3.50
C ASP A 173 21.69 6.55 -3.72
N PHE A 174 21.34 5.81 -2.66
CA PHE A 174 21.04 4.38 -2.76
C PHE A 174 19.86 4.07 -3.71
N ILE A 175 18.81 4.89 -3.74
CA ILE A 175 17.68 4.63 -4.65
C ILE A 175 18.09 4.82 -6.11
N LYS A 176 18.98 5.75 -6.42
CA LYS A 176 19.45 5.99 -7.79
C LYS A 176 20.19 4.77 -8.36
N SER A 177 20.84 3.98 -7.52
CA SER A 177 21.50 2.74 -7.92
C SER A 177 20.56 1.54 -8.00
N TYR A 178 19.33 1.64 -7.49
CA TYR A 178 18.30 0.62 -7.59
C TYR A 178 17.45 0.83 -8.85
N ALA A 179 17.75 0.06 -9.90
CA ALA A 179 17.37 0.25 -11.31
C ALA A 179 15.88 0.10 -11.70
N LEU A 180 14.93 0.41 -10.80
CA LEU A 180 13.51 0.57 -11.13
C LEU A 180 13.01 2.00 -10.91
N ALA A 181 13.88 2.91 -10.45
CA ALA A 181 13.64 4.34 -10.53
C ALA A 181 13.75 4.78 -11.99
N VAL A 182 12.64 4.80 -12.73
CA VAL A 182 12.54 5.64 -13.93
C VAL A 182 12.42 7.10 -13.45
N GLU A 183 13.50 7.63 -12.89
CA GLU A 183 13.75 9.07 -13.01
C GLU A 183 14.38 9.23 -14.38
N GLY A 184 13.53 9.45 -15.38
CA GLY A 184 14.00 9.78 -16.71
C GLY A 184 14.77 11.08 -16.65
N GLU A 185 16.09 11.00 -16.76
CA GLU A 185 16.81 11.89 -17.66
C GLU A 185 16.20 11.70 -19.06
N LEU A 186 15.09 12.37 -19.32
CA LEU A 186 14.76 12.78 -20.67
C LEU A 186 15.62 14.02 -20.94
N GLU A 187 16.91 13.77 -21.17
CA GLU A 187 17.74 14.69 -21.92
C GLU A 187 17.08 14.88 -23.29
N LYS A 188 16.59 16.10 -23.53
CA LYS A 188 16.80 16.87 -24.76
C LYS A 188 16.37 18.33 -24.55
#